data_AF-R0KRZ7-F1
#
_entry.id   AF-R0KRZ7-F1
#
_cell.length_a   1.000
_cell.length_b   1.000
_cell.length_c   1.000
_cell.angle_alpha   90.00
_cell.angle_beta   90.00
_cell.angle_gamma   90.00
#
_symmetry.space_group_name_H-M   'P 1'
#
loop_
_entity.id
_entity.type
_entity.pdbx_description
1 polymer ?
#
loop_
_entity_poly.entity_id
_entity_poly.type
_entity_poly.pdbx_seq_one_letter_code
_entity_poly.pdbx_strand_id
1 'polypeptide(L)'
;MRFIFHVALYIIFVTCMRNRNNLYGRTRRWIHKNALDPKIIDNGDEIIIKIKIQDLFPLEATWYSGNEPIAFASHYIDGVSHDSWSERFKTVENKKDYMNKYLAGLGNNDVEFVVYKKKFKNKKTPIKCQIDLVNLEVYKNTMNEYCDDIISIKTSNSYAQHEAAKKMRKNQDFHKSSCVITFNSTINGFPNFANYTHVYDTSTSRKKDINSFSNQKIFKKVFFDLLTNAIITVAFFGSVIFGTRRLLSKYF
;
A
#
# COMPACT_ATOMS: atom_id res chain seq x y z
N MET A 1 -4.10 -7.22 43.38
CA MET A 1 -4.64 -6.41 42.25
C MET A 1 -3.59 -6.04 41.18
N ARG A 2 -2.35 -5.65 41.52
CA ARG A 2 -1.36 -5.19 40.51
C ARG A 2 -0.90 -6.28 39.51
N PHE A 3 -0.78 -7.53 39.95
CA PHE A 3 -0.29 -8.63 39.11
C PHE A 3 -1.23 -8.97 37.94
N ILE A 4 -2.54 -9.08 38.19
CA ILE A 4 -3.54 -9.40 37.15
C ILE A 4 -3.61 -8.29 36.09
N PHE A 5 -3.48 -7.03 36.50
CA PHE A 5 -3.42 -5.90 35.58
C PHE A 5 -2.18 -5.93 34.69
N HIS A 6 -1.01 -6.30 35.24
CA HIS A 6 0.22 -6.43 34.47
C HIS A 6 0.19 -7.63 33.52
N VAL A 7 -0.40 -8.75 33.93
CA VAL A 7 -0.60 -9.93 33.07
C VAL A 7 -1.56 -9.61 31.92
N ALA A 8 -2.65 -8.89 32.16
CA ALA A 8 -3.57 -8.46 31.11
C ALA A 8 -2.91 -7.50 30.10
N LEU A 9 -2.17 -6.49 30.57
CA LEU A 9 -1.40 -5.58 29.71
C LEU A 9 -0.35 -6.32 28.89
N TYR A 10 0.35 -7.29 29.50
CA TYR A 10 1.35 -8.09 28.82
C TYR A 10 0.73 -8.98 27.73
N ILE A 11 -0.40 -9.64 28.01
CA ILE A 11 -1.12 -10.44 27.01
C ILE A 11 -1.60 -9.54 25.87
N ILE A 12 -2.20 -8.36 26.15
CA ILE A 12 -2.59 -7.40 25.11
C ILE A 12 -1.39 -6.99 24.26
N PHE A 13 -0.28 -6.62 24.90
CA PHE A 13 0.95 -6.22 24.23
C PHE A 13 1.52 -7.32 23.33
N VAL A 14 1.64 -8.55 23.83
CA VAL A 14 2.12 -9.72 23.07
C VAL A 14 1.17 -10.06 21.93
N THR A 15 -0.14 -9.96 22.12
CA THR A 15 -1.13 -10.23 21.07
C THR A 15 -1.09 -9.17 19.97
N CYS A 16 -0.89 -7.89 20.33
CA CYS A 16 -0.68 -6.79 19.38
C CYS A 16 0.64 -6.96 18.60
N MET A 17 1.72 -7.36 19.27
CA MET A 17 3.02 -7.62 18.64
C MET A 17 2.97 -8.83 17.69
N ARG A 18 2.29 -9.92 18.09
CA ARG A 18 2.17 -11.14 17.29
C ARG A 18 1.25 -10.98 16.08
N ASN A 19 0.21 -10.13 16.17
CA ASN A 19 -0.62 -9.77 15.02
C ASN A 19 0.10 -8.85 14.01
N ARG A 20 1.05 -8.02 14.46
CA ARG A 20 1.86 -7.18 13.56
C ARG A 20 2.65 -8.02 12.54
N ASN A 21 3.10 -9.21 12.93
CA ASN A 21 3.86 -10.09 12.05
C ASN A 21 3.00 -10.93 11.08
N ASN A 22 1.69 -11.06 11.32
CA ASN A 22 0.76 -11.83 10.48
C ASN A 22 -0.14 -10.96 9.57
N LEU A 23 0.00 -9.63 9.62
CA LEU A 23 -0.85 -8.68 8.88
C LEU A 23 -0.46 -8.48 7.40
N TYR A 24 0.63 -9.10 6.94
CA TYR A 24 1.12 -9.01 5.55
C TYR A 24 1.07 -10.37 4.87
N GLY A 25 -0.10 -11.01 4.85
CA GLY A 25 -0.30 -12.23 4.09
C GLY A 25 -0.42 -11.94 2.60
N ARG A 26 0.66 -11.54 1.91
CA ARG A 26 0.69 -11.40 0.43
C ARG A 26 0.17 -12.71 -0.19
N THR A 27 -1.09 -12.72 -0.63
CA THR A 27 -1.63 -13.84 -1.40
C THR A 27 -1.03 -13.77 -2.79
N ARG A 28 -0.01 -14.61 -3.03
CA ARG A 28 0.56 -14.82 -4.35
C ARG A 28 -0.48 -15.54 -5.19
N ARG A 29 -0.97 -14.91 -6.25
CA ARG A 29 -1.81 -15.56 -7.26
C ARG A 29 -1.02 -15.61 -8.56
N TRP A 30 -1.06 -16.75 -9.22
CA TRP A 30 -0.52 -16.86 -10.57
C TRP A 30 -1.46 -16.11 -11.51
N ILE A 31 -0.96 -15.08 -12.20
CA ILE A 31 -1.67 -14.44 -13.30
C ILE A 31 -1.21 -15.07 -14.61
N HIS A 32 -2.16 -15.23 -15.53
CA HIS A 32 -1.85 -15.72 -16.87
C HIS A 32 -0.93 -14.73 -17.58
N LYS A 33 0.21 -15.21 -18.10
CA LYS A 33 1.25 -14.40 -18.79
C LYS A 33 0.72 -13.46 -19.88
N ASN A 34 -0.39 -13.82 -20.52
CA ASN A 34 -1.01 -13.04 -21.60
C ASN A 34 -1.80 -11.82 -21.09
N ALA A 35 -2.04 -11.67 -19.79
CA ALA A 35 -2.84 -10.56 -19.26
C ALA A 35 -2.12 -9.20 -19.35
N LEU A 36 -0.79 -9.21 -19.40
CA LEU A 36 0.04 -8.00 -19.47
C LEU A 36 0.83 -7.87 -20.77
N ASP A 37 1.09 -9.01 -21.44
CA ASP A 37 1.85 -9.11 -22.69
C ASP A 37 3.06 -8.14 -22.75
N PRO A 38 3.98 -8.17 -21.76
CA PRO A 38 5.06 -7.22 -21.69
C PRO A 38 6.04 -7.44 -22.86
N LYS A 39 6.29 -6.39 -23.64
CA LYS A 39 7.31 -6.38 -24.69
C LYS A 39 8.60 -5.81 -24.11
N ILE A 40 9.60 -6.67 -23.95
CA ILE A 40 10.93 -6.23 -23.52
C ILE A 40 11.79 -6.01 -24.77
N ILE A 41 12.30 -4.80 -24.91
CA ILE A 41 13.14 -4.36 -26.03
C ILE A 41 14.51 -4.03 -25.48
N ASP A 42 15.52 -4.59 -26.12
CA ASP A 42 16.92 -4.20 -25.92
C ASP A 42 17.27 -3.14 -26.97
N ASN A 43 17.57 -1.91 -26.51
CA ASN A 43 17.90 -0.77 -27.36
C ASN A 43 19.32 -0.27 -27.08
N GLY A 44 20.33 -1.12 -27.32
CA GLY A 44 21.73 -0.73 -27.19
C GLY A 44 22.17 -0.59 -25.73
N ASP A 45 22.02 0.60 -25.15
CA ASP A 45 22.37 0.91 -23.75
C ASP A 45 21.18 0.88 -22.78
N GLU A 46 19.97 0.71 -23.31
CA GLU A 46 18.72 0.75 -22.56
C GLU A 46 17.95 -0.56 -22.68
N ILE A 47 17.24 -0.89 -21.62
CA ILE A 47 16.19 -1.91 -21.60
C ILE A 47 14.86 -1.19 -21.45
N ILE A 48 13.94 -1.47 -22.37
CA ILE A 48 12.62 -0.88 -22.39
C ILE A 48 11.61 -1.99 -22.16
N ILE A 49 10.76 -1.85 -21.14
CA ILE A 49 9.56 -2.68 -21.00
C ILE A 49 8.37 -1.86 -21.45
N LYS A 50 7.71 -2.29 -22.53
CA LYS A 50 6.44 -1.74 -22.98
C LYS A 50 5.30 -2.61 -22.48
N ILE A 51 4.29 -1.99 -21.89
CA ILE A 51 3.08 -2.66 -21.41
C ILE A 51 1.89 -1.96 -22.04
N LYS A 52 1.08 -2.73 -22.76
CA LYS A 52 -0.14 -2.22 -23.35
C LYS A 52 -1.19 -1.97 -22.28
N ILE A 53 -1.77 -0.77 -22.26
CA ILE A 53 -2.88 -0.46 -21.36
C ILE A 53 -4.12 -1.22 -21.85
N GLN A 54 -4.70 -2.04 -20.96
CA GLN A 54 -5.96 -2.74 -21.18
C GLN A 54 -6.85 -2.50 -19.95
N ASP A 55 -7.23 -3.56 -19.22
CA ASP A 55 -7.98 -3.45 -17.96
C ASP A 55 -7.10 -3.02 -16.78
N LEU A 56 -5.78 -3.15 -16.93
CA LEU A 56 -4.78 -2.79 -15.93
C LEU A 56 -3.91 -1.65 -16.45
N PHE A 57 -3.68 -0.66 -15.59
CA PHE A 57 -2.80 0.46 -15.78
C PHE A 57 -1.49 0.24 -15.02
N PRO A 58 -0.33 0.25 -15.70
CA PRO A 58 0.96 0.07 -15.05
C PRO A 58 1.50 1.39 -14.50
N LEU A 59 1.78 1.43 -13.19
CA LEU A 59 2.21 2.63 -12.47
C LEU A 59 3.74 2.76 -12.43
N GLU A 60 4.42 1.68 -12.08
CA GLU A 60 5.85 1.69 -11.83
C GLU A 60 6.46 0.30 -12.05
N ALA A 61 7.73 0.29 -12.42
CA ALA A 61 8.55 -0.89 -12.58
C ALA A 61 9.79 -0.79 -11.69
N THR A 62 9.98 -1.77 -10.81
CA THR A 62 11.14 -1.88 -9.94
C THR A 62 11.93 -3.14 -10.27
N TRP A 63 13.22 -2.97 -10.52
CA TRP A 63 14.15 -4.04 -10.84
C TRP A 63 14.91 -4.50 -9.59
N TYR A 64 15.11 -5.80 -9.45
CA TYR A 64 15.74 -6.43 -8.29
C TYR A 64 16.77 -7.50 -8.70
N SER A 65 17.79 -7.63 -7.86
CA SER A 65 18.74 -8.75 -7.83
C SER A 65 18.64 -9.39 -6.44
N GLY A 66 18.09 -10.61 -6.35
CA GLY A 66 17.71 -11.16 -5.05
C GLY A 66 16.65 -10.28 -4.36
N ASN A 67 17.03 -9.66 -3.23
CA ASN A 67 16.19 -8.71 -2.49
C ASN A 67 16.67 -7.25 -2.62
N GLU A 68 17.73 -6.99 -3.38
CA GLU A 68 18.29 -5.64 -3.53
C GLU A 68 17.68 -4.92 -4.74
N PRO A 69 17.17 -3.68 -4.58
CA PRO A 69 16.71 -2.88 -5.69
C PRO A 69 17.88 -2.44 -6.57
N ILE A 70 17.70 -2.53 -7.88
CA ILE A 70 18.66 -2.13 -8.92
C ILE A 70 18.26 -0.78 -9.50
N ALA A 71 17.00 -0.66 -9.88
CA ALA A 71 16.47 0.50 -10.58
C ALA A 71 14.97 0.62 -10.35
N PHE A 72 14.50 1.85 -10.39
CA PHE A 72 13.10 2.22 -10.35
C PHE A 72 12.78 3.04 -11.60
N ALA A 73 11.64 2.78 -12.22
CA ALA A 73 11.09 3.54 -13.32
C ALA A 73 9.59 3.75 -13.07
N SER A 74 9.15 4.99 -13.00
CA SER A 74 7.73 5.34 -12.91
C SER A 74 7.14 5.55 -14.30
N HIS A 75 5.81 5.43 -14.41
CA HIS A 75 5.06 5.96 -15.56
C HIS A 75 5.31 7.48 -15.70
N TYR A 76 5.38 7.96 -16.95
CA TYR A 76 5.58 9.37 -17.28
C TYR A 76 4.31 9.97 -17.89
N ILE A 77 3.93 11.16 -17.43
CA ILE A 77 2.84 11.95 -17.98
C ILE A 77 3.45 13.28 -18.45
N ASP A 78 3.32 13.60 -19.73
CA ASP A 78 3.90 14.82 -20.34
C ASP A 78 5.39 15.03 -20.02
N GLY A 79 6.17 13.94 -20.08
CA GLY A 79 7.62 13.96 -19.85
C GLY A 79 8.06 14.11 -18.40
N VAL A 80 7.13 14.09 -17.43
CA VAL A 80 7.46 14.05 -16.00
C VAL A 80 6.97 12.76 -15.36
N SER A 81 7.68 12.27 -14.34
CA SER A 81 7.23 11.11 -13.57
C SER A 81 5.84 11.36 -12.98
N HIS A 82 5.04 10.31 -12.83
CA HIS A 82 3.72 10.38 -12.18
C HIS A 82 3.79 11.10 -10.82
N ASP A 83 4.87 10.89 -10.08
CA ASP A 83 5.14 11.54 -8.79
C ASP A 83 5.31 13.06 -8.88
N SER A 84 6.03 13.54 -9.91
CA SER A 84 6.23 14.97 -10.16
C SER A 84 5.05 15.59 -10.90
N TRP A 85 4.29 14.78 -11.63
CA TRP A 85 3.10 15.20 -12.37
C TRP A 85 2.04 15.77 -11.41
N SER A 86 1.84 15.19 -10.22
CA SER A 86 0.85 15.71 -9.27
C SER A 86 1.12 17.16 -8.85
N GLU A 87 2.40 17.55 -8.75
CA GLU A 87 2.81 18.93 -8.47
C GLU A 87 2.57 19.83 -9.69
N ARG A 88 2.97 19.39 -10.88
CA ARG A 88 2.76 20.12 -12.14
C ARG A 88 1.28 20.32 -12.46
N PHE A 89 0.43 19.35 -12.14
CA PHE A 89 -1.01 19.42 -12.36
C PHE A 89 -1.67 20.58 -11.60
N LYS A 90 -1.11 20.99 -10.45
CA LYS A 90 -1.63 22.13 -9.66
C LYS A 90 -1.57 23.44 -10.44
N THR A 91 -0.59 23.61 -11.32
CA THR A 91 -0.38 24.83 -12.12
C THR A 91 -1.09 24.80 -13.47
N VAL A 92 -1.74 23.69 -13.84
CA VAL A 92 -2.49 23.60 -15.09
C VAL A 92 -3.72 24.51 -15.06
N GLU A 93 -3.87 25.32 -16.09
CA GLU A 93 -5.10 26.06 -16.38
C GLU A 93 -6.17 25.11 -16.92
N ASN A 94 -7.42 25.28 -16.50
CA ASN A 94 -8.54 24.42 -16.89
C ASN A 94 -8.32 22.91 -16.64
N LYS A 95 -8.02 22.59 -15.37
CA LYS A 95 -7.66 21.24 -14.88
C LYS A 95 -8.59 20.11 -15.33
N LYS A 96 -9.90 20.36 -15.40
CA LYS A 96 -10.89 19.32 -15.74
C LYS A 96 -10.79 18.89 -17.20
N ASP A 97 -10.65 19.85 -18.12
CA ASP A 97 -10.47 19.56 -19.55
C ASP A 97 -9.15 18.80 -19.80
N TYR A 98 -8.06 19.27 -19.18
CA TYR A 98 -6.78 18.58 -19.24
C TYR A 98 -6.87 17.13 -18.72
N MET A 99 -7.53 16.92 -17.57
CA MET A 99 -7.72 15.57 -17.01
C MET A 99 -8.56 14.69 -17.94
N ASN A 100 -9.66 15.20 -18.49
CA ASN A 100 -10.51 14.44 -19.42
C ASN A 100 -9.73 14.01 -20.67
N LYS A 101 -8.92 14.91 -21.25
CA LYS A 101 -8.07 14.60 -22.40
C LYS A 101 -7.03 13.54 -22.06
N TYR A 102 -6.36 13.67 -20.91
CA TYR A 102 -5.38 12.69 -20.44
C TYR A 102 -6.02 11.30 -20.27
N LEU A 103 -7.14 11.19 -19.55
CA LEU A 103 -7.81 9.92 -19.29
C LEU A 103 -8.39 9.27 -20.55
N ALA A 104 -8.84 10.07 -21.52
CA ALA A 104 -9.30 9.58 -22.82
C ALA A 104 -8.14 8.97 -23.64
N GLY A 105 -6.92 9.49 -23.50
CA GLY A 105 -5.73 9.02 -24.22
C GLY A 105 -5.08 7.74 -23.68
N LEU A 106 -5.45 7.27 -22.49
CA LEU A 106 -4.81 6.13 -21.84
C LEU A 106 -4.98 4.81 -22.60
N GLY A 107 -6.13 4.56 -23.22
CA GLY A 107 -6.41 3.26 -23.86
C GLY A 107 -5.67 3.01 -25.18
N ASN A 108 -5.01 4.03 -25.74
CA ASN A 108 -4.43 3.97 -27.08
C ASN A 108 -2.90 3.80 -27.08
N ASN A 109 -2.27 3.81 -25.90
CA ASN A 109 -0.82 3.91 -25.78
C ASN A 109 -0.23 2.77 -24.95
N ASP A 110 1.01 2.42 -25.26
CA ASP A 110 1.86 1.59 -24.41
C ASP A 110 2.50 2.47 -23.33
N VAL A 111 2.62 1.94 -22.11
CA VAL A 111 3.45 2.55 -21.07
C VAL A 111 4.84 1.95 -21.16
N GLU A 112 5.85 2.82 -21.20
CA GLU A 112 7.25 2.43 -21.33
C GLU A 112 8.01 2.65 -20.03
N PHE A 113 8.71 1.61 -19.58
CA PHE A 113 9.66 1.68 -18.47
C PHE A 113 11.07 1.49 -19.00
N VAL A 114 11.84 2.58 -19.00
CA VAL A 114 13.20 2.62 -19.55
C VAL A 114 14.23 2.53 -18.42
N VAL A 115 15.21 1.64 -18.56
CA VAL A 115 16.33 1.49 -17.61
C VAL A 115 17.65 1.26 -18.33
N TYR A 116 18.68 2.02 -17.96
CA TYR A 116 20.03 1.84 -18.48
C TYR A 116 20.70 0.53 -18.05
N LYS A 117 21.29 -0.19 -19.01
CA LYS A 117 22.00 -1.46 -18.81
C LYS A 117 23.12 -1.38 -17.78
N LYS A 118 23.80 -0.22 -17.70
CA LYS A 118 24.88 0.02 -16.71
C LYS A 118 24.46 -0.27 -15.27
N LYS A 119 23.17 -0.12 -14.93
CA LYS A 119 22.65 -0.39 -13.58
C LYS A 119 22.69 -1.88 -13.19
N PHE A 120 22.69 -2.77 -14.19
CA PHE A 120 22.71 -4.21 -13.99
C PHE A 120 24.13 -4.80 -13.91
N LYS A 121 25.17 -3.99 -14.16
CA LYS A 121 26.57 -4.43 -14.09
C LYS A 121 26.88 -5.00 -12.70
N ASN A 122 27.48 -6.18 -12.66
CA ASN A 122 27.87 -6.90 -11.43
C ASN A 122 26.70 -7.31 -10.51
N LYS A 123 25.46 -7.34 -11.01
CA LYS A 123 24.30 -7.78 -10.22
C LYS A 123 24.19 -9.31 -10.23
N LYS A 124 23.82 -9.88 -9.07
CA LYS A 124 23.60 -11.32 -8.91
C LYS A 124 22.30 -11.73 -9.62
N THR A 125 22.23 -12.98 -10.03
CA THR A 125 21.08 -13.53 -10.75
C THR A 125 20.24 -14.40 -9.79
N PRO A 126 18.92 -14.58 -10.03
CA PRO A 126 18.12 -14.04 -11.14
C PRO A 126 17.77 -12.56 -10.95
N ILE A 127 17.60 -11.86 -12.07
CA ILE A 127 17.08 -10.50 -12.09
C ILE A 127 15.56 -10.57 -12.22
N LYS A 128 14.87 -9.73 -11.44
CA LYS A 128 13.41 -9.65 -11.42
C LYS A 128 12.98 -8.22 -11.74
N CYS A 129 11.88 -8.06 -12.46
CA CYS A 129 11.19 -6.79 -12.63
C CYS A 129 9.80 -6.93 -12.02
N GLN A 130 9.51 -6.17 -10.96
CA GLN A 130 8.17 -6.03 -10.39
C GLN A 130 7.51 -4.82 -11.02
N ILE A 131 6.32 -5.00 -11.58
CA ILE A 131 5.52 -3.98 -12.20
C ILE A 131 4.26 -3.83 -11.36
N ASP A 132 4.06 -2.67 -10.75
CA ASP A 132 2.86 -2.38 -9.99
C ASP A 132 1.74 -1.89 -10.93
N LEU A 133 0.57 -2.46 -10.76
CA LEU A 133 -0.59 -2.36 -11.64
C LEU A 133 -1.82 -1.99 -10.83
N VAL A 134 -2.67 -1.12 -11.38
CA VAL A 134 -3.97 -0.78 -10.82
C VAL A 134 -5.03 -0.99 -11.89
N ASN A 135 -6.23 -1.43 -11.51
CA ASN A 135 -7.34 -1.49 -12.47
C ASN A 135 -7.56 -0.11 -13.12
N LEU A 136 -7.69 -0.07 -14.44
CA LEU A 136 -7.75 1.18 -15.20
C LEU A 136 -8.95 2.05 -14.79
N GLU A 137 -10.10 1.46 -14.49
CA GLU A 137 -11.28 2.19 -14.03
C GLU A 137 -11.03 2.82 -12.65
N VAL A 138 -10.45 2.06 -11.72
CA VAL A 138 -10.05 2.56 -10.41
C VAL A 138 -9.03 3.70 -10.53
N TYR A 139 -8.07 3.57 -11.44
CA TYR A 139 -7.11 4.63 -11.73
C TYR A 139 -7.82 5.89 -12.24
N LYS A 140 -8.69 5.77 -13.25
CA LYS A 140 -9.48 6.89 -13.79
C LYS A 140 -10.31 7.60 -12.72
N ASN A 141 -11.00 6.84 -11.86
CA ASN A 141 -11.79 7.39 -10.77
C ASN A 141 -10.91 8.13 -9.77
N THR A 142 -9.78 7.53 -9.37
CA THR A 142 -8.83 8.15 -8.43
C THR A 142 -8.24 9.45 -8.98
N MET A 143 -7.92 9.50 -10.28
CA MET A 143 -7.40 10.72 -10.92
C MET A 143 -8.47 11.80 -11.05
N ASN A 144 -9.72 11.43 -11.33
CA ASN A 144 -10.85 12.37 -11.34
C ASN A 144 -11.13 12.95 -9.95
N GLU A 145 -11.16 12.12 -8.91
CA GLU A 145 -11.30 12.57 -7.52
C GLU A 145 -10.17 13.54 -7.13
N TYR A 146 -8.92 13.23 -7.52
CA TYR A 146 -7.79 14.13 -7.29
C TYR A 146 -7.98 15.47 -8.02
N CYS A 147 -8.45 15.45 -9.26
CA CYS A 147 -8.77 16.68 -10.01
C CYS A 147 -9.81 17.53 -9.27
N ASP A 148 -10.89 16.92 -8.81
CA ASP A 148 -11.98 17.62 -8.13
C ASP A 148 -11.53 18.16 -6.77
N ASP A 149 -10.74 17.40 -6.01
CA ASP A 149 -10.11 17.84 -4.76
C ASP A 149 -9.25 19.10 -5.03
N ILE A 150 -8.37 19.07 -6.04
CA ILE A 150 -7.47 20.20 -6.35
C ILE A 150 -8.23 21.44 -6.84
N ILE A 151 -9.33 21.27 -7.60
CA ILE A 151 -10.17 22.41 -8.03
C ILE A 151 -10.86 23.07 -6.82
N SER A 152 -11.30 22.27 -5.84
CA SER A 152 -11.98 22.78 -4.64
C SER A 152 -11.05 23.50 -3.66
N ILE A 153 -9.75 23.21 -3.69
CA ILE A 153 -8.76 23.76 -2.77
C ILE A 153 -8.23 25.09 -3.30
N LYS A 154 -8.22 26.13 -2.45
CA LYS A 154 -7.57 27.41 -2.77
C LYS A 154 -6.09 27.20 -3.11
N THR A 155 -5.63 27.80 -4.21
CA THR A 155 -4.25 27.66 -4.71
C THR A 155 -3.17 27.97 -3.67
N SER A 156 -3.44 28.91 -2.75
CA SER A 156 -2.51 29.30 -1.68
C SER A 156 -2.38 28.27 -0.55
N ASN A 157 -3.26 27.25 -0.48
CA ASN A 157 -3.23 26.23 0.55
C ASN A 157 -2.42 25.00 0.10
N SER A 158 -1.09 25.15 0.07
CA SER A 158 -0.15 24.11 -0.34
C SER A 158 -0.25 22.84 0.51
N TYR A 159 -0.55 22.97 1.80
CA TYR A 159 -0.73 21.83 2.70
C TYR A 159 -1.92 20.95 2.29
N ALA A 160 -3.09 21.57 2.04
CA ALA A 160 -4.26 20.81 1.59
C ALA A 160 -4.03 20.13 0.23
N GLN A 161 -3.34 20.80 -0.70
CA GLN A 161 -2.97 20.21 -1.99
C GLN A 161 -2.02 19.02 -1.82
N HIS A 162 -1.06 19.10 -0.90
CA HIS A 162 -0.17 17.99 -0.59
C HIS A 162 -0.93 16.80 0.01
N GLU A 163 -1.86 17.05 0.94
CA GLU A 163 -2.69 15.99 1.52
C GLU A 163 -3.62 15.34 0.46
N ALA A 164 -4.14 16.09 -0.51
CA ALA A 164 -4.89 15.54 -1.65
C ALA A 164 -4.02 14.61 -2.51
N ALA A 165 -2.79 15.02 -2.85
CA ALA A 165 -1.86 14.19 -3.62
C ALA A 165 -1.50 12.90 -2.85
N LYS A 166 -1.31 13.00 -1.54
CA LYS A 166 -1.04 11.86 -0.66
C LYS A 166 -2.24 10.91 -0.54
N LYS A 167 -3.47 11.45 -0.51
CA LYS A 167 -4.72 10.68 -0.54
C LYS A 167 -4.83 9.89 -1.85
N MET A 168 -4.58 10.53 -2.99
CA MET A 168 -4.55 9.89 -4.31
C MET A 168 -3.56 8.71 -4.33
N ARG A 169 -2.31 8.92 -3.91
CA ARG A 169 -1.30 7.86 -3.86
C ARG A 169 -1.70 6.72 -2.94
N LYS A 170 -2.23 7.01 -1.75
CA LYS A 170 -2.73 5.97 -0.83
C LYS A 170 -3.85 5.14 -1.45
N ASN A 171 -4.73 5.74 -2.26
CA ASN A 171 -5.81 5.03 -2.94
C ASN A 171 -5.25 4.09 -4.02
N GLN A 172 -4.32 4.59 -4.85
CA GLN A 172 -3.59 3.77 -5.83
C GLN A 172 -2.85 2.61 -5.15
N ASP A 173 -2.10 2.88 -4.08
CA ASP A 173 -1.38 1.87 -3.28
C ASP A 173 -2.30 0.85 -2.60
N PHE A 174 -3.55 1.23 -2.32
CA PHE A 174 -4.52 0.32 -1.73
C PHE A 174 -5.05 -0.67 -2.76
N HIS A 175 -5.21 -0.23 -4.01
CA HIS A 175 -5.73 -1.03 -5.12
C HIS A 175 -4.66 -1.67 -6.00
N LYS A 176 -3.38 -1.49 -5.66
CA LYS A 176 -2.31 -2.06 -6.47
C LYS A 176 -2.20 -3.57 -6.36
N SER A 177 -1.76 -4.14 -7.46
CA SER A 177 -1.34 -5.52 -7.66
C SER A 177 0.05 -5.46 -8.27
N SER A 178 0.89 -6.48 -8.11
CA SER A 178 2.25 -6.41 -8.62
C SER A 178 2.60 -7.64 -9.45
N CYS A 179 2.88 -7.43 -10.72
CA CYS A 179 3.39 -8.45 -11.63
C CYS A 179 4.91 -8.56 -11.55
N VAL A 180 5.45 -9.71 -11.16
CA VAL A 180 6.90 -9.96 -11.15
C VAL A 180 7.31 -10.79 -12.35
N ILE A 181 8.09 -10.20 -13.26
CA ILE A 181 8.78 -10.86 -14.37
C ILE A 181 10.15 -11.33 -13.89
N THR A 182 10.45 -12.62 -14.03
CA THR A 182 11.78 -13.17 -13.67
C THR A 182 12.58 -13.52 -14.92
N PHE A 183 13.81 -13.03 -14.98
CA PHE A 183 14.76 -13.25 -16.07
C PHE A 183 15.82 -14.27 -15.66
N ASN A 184 15.94 -15.33 -16.45
CA ASN A 184 17.00 -16.31 -16.27
C ASN A 184 18.33 -15.75 -16.78
N SER A 185 19.41 -16.06 -16.09
CA SER A 185 20.75 -15.67 -16.50
C SER A 185 21.37 -16.67 -17.46
N THR A 186 22.13 -16.18 -18.43
CA THR A 186 23.21 -16.93 -19.06
C THR A 186 24.50 -16.80 -18.24
N ILE A 187 25.37 -17.80 -18.39
CA ILE A 187 26.73 -17.81 -17.85
C ILE A 187 27.45 -16.58 -18.44
N ASN A 188 27.93 -15.66 -17.60
CA ASN A 188 28.63 -14.38 -17.89
C ASN A 188 27.88 -13.05 -17.62
N GLY A 189 26.85 -13.04 -16.78
CA GLY A 189 26.58 -11.85 -15.94
C GLY A 189 25.66 -10.77 -16.50
N PHE A 190 24.97 -11.01 -17.61
CA PHE A 190 23.85 -10.17 -18.06
C PHE A 190 22.61 -11.05 -18.30
N PRO A 191 21.41 -10.66 -17.81
CA PRO A 191 20.21 -11.47 -17.96
C PRO A 191 19.79 -11.53 -19.44
N ASN A 192 19.33 -12.70 -19.89
CA ASN A 192 18.76 -12.81 -21.23
C ASN A 192 17.31 -12.31 -21.18
N PHE A 193 17.10 -11.08 -21.64
CA PHE A 193 15.78 -10.44 -21.66
C PHE A 193 14.81 -11.05 -22.68
N ALA A 194 15.30 -11.90 -23.60
CA ALA A 194 14.47 -12.63 -24.55
C ALA A 194 13.85 -13.92 -23.95
N ASN A 195 14.29 -14.35 -22.76
CA ASN A 195 13.86 -15.62 -22.16
C ASN A 195 13.40 -15.41 -20.70
N TYR A 196 12.18 -14.89 -20.52
CA TYR A 196 11.55 -14.68 -19.22
C TYR A 196 10.57 -15.81 -18.89
N THR A 197 10.59 -16.30 -17.65
CA THR A 197 9.99 -17.61 -17.32
C THR A 197 8.65 -17.50 -16.59
N HIS A 198 8.41 -16.45 -15.81
CA HIS A 198 7.20 -16.36 -14.98
C HIS A 198 6.77 -14.92 -14.71
N VAL A 199 5.45 -14.71 -14.77
CA VAL A 199 4.70 -13.53 -14.31
C VAL A 199 3.94 -13.96 -13.04
N TYR A 200 4.23 -13.34 -11.90
CA TYR A 200 3.49 -13.59 -10.65
C TYR A 200 2.77 -12.34 -10.20
N ASP A 201 1.50 -12.42 -9.82
CA ASP A 201 0.81 -11.33 -9.14
C ASP A 201 0.96 -11.47 -7.62
N THR A 202 1.59 -10.48 -7.01
CA THR A 202 1.36 -10.22 -5.60
C THR A 202 0.24 -9.19 -5.50
N SER A 203 -1.00 -9.68 -5.47
CA SER A 203 -2.10 -8.87 -4.94
C SER A 203 -1.68 -8.43 -3.54
N THR A 204 -1.71 -7.12 -3.26
CA THR A 204 -1.84 -6.70 -1.87
C THR A 204 -3.18 -7.22 -1.42
N SER A 205 -3.17 -8.41 -0.80
CA SER A 205 -4.22 -8.88 0.08
C SER A 205 -4.62 -7.66 0.92
N ARG A 206 -5.87 -7.23 0.75
CA ARG A 206 -6.56 -6.22 1.56
C ARG A 206 -5.66 -5.71 2.68
N LYS A 207 -5.30 -4.42 2.66
CA LYS A 207 -5.41 -3.71 3.94
C LYS A 207 -6.87 -3.94 4.32
N LYS A 208 -7.16 -4.99 5.10
CA LYS A 208 -8.40 -5.03 5.86
C LYS A 208 -8.32 -3.73 6.59
N ASP A 209 -9.19 -2.80 6.20
CA ASP A 209 -9.41 -1.59 6.94
C ASP A 209 -9.28 -1.96 8.40
N ILE A 210 -8.30 -1.36 9.08
CA ILE A 210 -8.17 -1.50 10.53
C ILE A 210 -9.33 -0.75 11.21
N ASN A 211 -10.42 -0.46 10.49
CA ASN A 211 -11.77 -0.45 11.01
C ASN A 211 -12.36 -1.87 11.04
N SER A 212 -11.59 -2.86 11.50
CA SER A 212 -12.13 -4.15 11.91
C SER A 212 -13.05 -3.92 13.10
N PHE A 213 -14.34 -3.71 12.80
CA PHE A 213 -15.49 -3.63 13.71
C PHE A 213 -15.54 -4.77 14.75
N SER A 214 -14.73 -5.83 14.62
CA SER A 214 -14.59 -6.85 15.66
C SER A 214 -13.69 -6.41 16.82
N ASN A 215 -12.59 -5.68 16.57
CA ASN A 215 -11.63 -5.33 17.62
C ASN A 215 -12.13 -4.17 18.47
N GLN A 216 -12.80 -3.16 17.90
CA GLN A 216 -13.41 -2.09 18.71
C GLN A 216 -14.52 -2.63 19.63
N LYS A 217 -15.34 -3.57 19.16
CA LYS A 217 -16.37 -4.22 19.99
C LYS A 217 -15.75 -5.07 21.10
N ILE A 218 -14.68 -5.83 20.80
CA ILE A 218 -13.94 -6.61 21.81
C ILE A 218 -13.24 -5.68 22.81
N PHE A 219 -12.56 -4.61 22.36
CA PHE A 219 -11.92 -3.64 23.25
C PHE A 219 -12.94 -2.90 24.12
N LYS A 220 -14.07 -2.46 23.55
CA LYS A 220 -15.16 -1.87 24.33
C LYS A 220 -15.72 -2.86 25.34
N LYS A 221 -15.97 -4.10 24.95
CA LYS A 221 -16.46 -5.15 25.85
C LYS A 221 -15.46 -5.45 26.97
N VAL A 222 -14.18 -5.64 26.66
CA VAL A 222 -13.12 -5.88 27.64
C VAL A 222 -12.96 -4.68 28.59
N PHE A 223 -13.02 -3.45 28.07
CA PHE A 223 -12.96 -2.25 28.90
C PHE A 223 -14.19 -2.13 29.82
N PHE A 224 -15.39 -2.37 29.29
CA PHE A 224 -16.62 -2.38 30.09
C PHE A 224 -16.62 -3.51 31.13
N ASP A 225 -16.21 -4.73 30.78
CA ASP A 225 -16.13 -5.85 31.72
C ASP A 225 -15.11 -5.57 32.83
N LEU A 226 -14.00 -4.90 32.52
CA LEU A 226 -12.97 -4.52 33.49
C LEU A 226 -13.44 -3.38 34.40
N LEU A 227 -14.15 -2.39 33.86
CA LEU A 227 -14.76 -1.30 34.62
C LEU A 227 -15.88 -1.83 35.54
N THR A 228 -16.77 -2.67 35.02
CA THR A 228 -17.87 -3.27 35.78
C THR A 228 -17.34 -4.16 36.91
N ASN A 229 -16.34 -5.00 36.64
CA ASN A 229 -15.71 -5.81 37.68
C ASN A 229 -14.98 -4.97 38.73
N ALA A 230 -14.32 -3.88 38.33
CA ALA A 230 -13.69 -2.96 39.29
C ALA A 230 -14.74 -2.29 40.19
N ILE A 231 -15.86 -1.82 39.61
CA ILE A 231 -16.97 -1.21 40.36
C ILE A 231 -17.62 -2.23 41.31
N ILE A 232 -17.91 -3.45 40.85
CA ILE A 232 -18.48 -4.51 41.69
C ILE A 232 -17.53 -4.87 42.83
N THR A 233 -16.23 -4.97 42.55
CA THR A 233 -15.22 -5.27 43.56
C THR A 233 -15.15 -4.16 44.61
N VAL A 234 -15.09 -2.89 44.19
CA VAL A 234 -15.07 -1.74 45.10
C VAL A 234 -16.38 -1.64 45.89
N ALA A 235 -17.52 -1.88 45.25
CA ALA A 235 -18.83 -1.84 45.92
C ALA A 235 -18.99 -2.98 46.93
N PHE A 236 -18.55 -4.19 46.60
CA PHE A 236 -18.63 -5.34 47.49
C PHE A 236 -17.67 -5.19 48.67
N PHE A 237 -16.38 -4.95 48.43
CA PHE A 237 -15.41 -4.77 49.51
C PHE A 237 -15.69 -3.48 50.30
N GLY A 238 -16.12 -2.41 49.64
CA GLY A 238 -16.57 -1.18 50.29
C GLY A 238 -17.76 -1.45 51.21
N SER A 239 -18.78 -2.18 50.75
CA SER A 239 -19.94 -2.55 51.56
C SER A 239 -19.57 -3.46 52.73
N VAL A 240 -18.65 -4.40 52.54
CA VAL A 240 -18.13 -5.26 53.61
C VAL A 240 -17.39 -4.42 54.65
N ILE A 241 -16.52 -3.50 54.23
CA ILE A 241 -15.76 -2.61 55.12
C ILE A 241 -16.70 -1.65 55.86
N PHE A 242 -17.63 -0.99 55.17
CA PHE A 242 -18.61 -0.10 55.80
C PHE A 242 -19.58 -0.86 56.72
N GLY A 243 -20.00 -2.05 56.33
CA GLY A 243 -20.86 -2.92 57.14
C GLY A 243 -20.17 -3.38 58.42
N THR A 244 -18.92 -3.86 58.32
CA THR A 244 -18.11 -4.21 59.50
C THR A 244 -17.84 -2.99 60.36
N ARG A 245 -17.54 -1.83 59.78
CA ARG A 245 -17.30 -0.59 60.54
C ARG A 245 -18.56 -0.11 61.27
N ARG A 246 -19.74 -0.22 60.65
CA ARG A 246 -21.05 0.08 61.28
C ARG A 246 -21.43 -0.93 62.36
N LEU A 247 -21.06 -2.20 62.20
CA LEU A 247 -21.25 -3.22 63.24
C LEU A 247 -20.31 -2.98 64.42
N LEU A 248 -19.05 -2.62 64.16
CA LEU A 248 -18.05 -2.31 65.19
C LEU A 248 -18.34 -0.99 65.92
N SER A 249 -18.97 0.00 65.27
CA SER A 249 -19.38 1.25 65.93
C SER A 249 -20.52 1.09 66.95
N LYS A 250 -21.06 -0.12 67.13
CA LYS A 250 -21.97 -0.41 68.24
C LYS A 250 -21.24 -0.81 69.53
N TYR A 251 -19.94 -1.06 69.44
CA TYR A 251 -19.09 -1.52 70.54
C TYR A 251 -18.11 -0.44 71.05
N PHE A 252 -18.16 0.77 70.47
CA PHE A 252 -17.42 1.97 70.86
C PHE A 252 -18.40 3.14 70.92
#